data_AF-A0A031HKE5-F1
#
_entry.id   AF-A0A031HKE5-F1
#
_cell.length_a   1.000
_cell.length_b   1.000
_cell.length_c   1.000
_cell.angle_alpha   90.00
_cell.angle_beta   90.00
_cell.angle_gamma   90.00
#
_symmetry.space_group_name_H-M   'P 1'
#
loop_
_entity.id
_entity.type
_entity.pdbx_description
1 polymer ?
#
loop_
_entity_poly.entity_id
_entity_poly.type
_entity_poly.pdbx_seq_one_letter_code
_entity_poly.pdbx_strand_id
1 'polypeptide(L)'
;MSRRGVIALALVAMVHAAPVAPAPAQVRPAPPAGPVSQRLIPLQGGRNFRDLGGYRTADGRQVRWGLLYRSGSMHGLTAADFAELRRRGIRTVCDLRDSRERGAEPVAWPAPAPRVLSDDYALDMSDWLPAGPMRGWTAEAARAAMTASYPRLLDQFRGQYRRMFAELLAGHVPLAFNCSAGKDRTGVAAALLLTALDVPRETVIADYLLTNRYLDAATLAAAPASAGWSQLPPGVLTAMTAADRRYIEAALAVLDRHPGGATGWLHEAMGLSDADLTRLRLLYLE
;
A
#
# COMPACT_ATOMS: atom_id res chain seq x y z
N MET A 1 -59.16 63.64 -67.68
CA MET A 1 -57.98 64.20 -66.98
C MET A 1 -57.02 63.06 -66.69
N SER A 2 -55.76 63.28 -67.07
CA SER A 2 -54.66 62.32 -67.22
C SER A 2 -54.30 61.52 -65.95
N ARG A 3 -53.93 60.25 -66.12
CA ARG A 3 -52.68 59.71 -65.53
C ARG A 3 -52.25 58.39 -66.21
N ARG A 4 -51.08 58.44 -66.85
CA ARG A 4 -50.30 57.30 -67.37
C ARG A 4 -49.62 56.58 -66.19
N GLY A 5 -49.60 55.25 -66.22
CA GLY A 5 -48.81 54.38 -65.34
C GLY A 5 -47.80 53.57 -66.14
N VAL A 6 -46.57 53.50 -65.64
CA VAL A 6 -45.35 53.00 -66.28
C VAL A 6 -44.85 51.76 -65.52
N ILE A 7 -44.55 50.70 -66.28
CA ILE A 7 -43.45 49.69 -66.17
C ILE A 7 -43.19 49.00 -64.81
N ALA A 8 -43.08 47.66 -64.81
CA ALA A 8 -41.84 46.93 -64.44
C ALA A 8 -42.05 45.39 -64.38
N LEU A 9 -41.26 44.68 -65.18
CA LEU A 9 -41.12 43.22 -65.21
C LEU A 9 -40.10 42.82 -64.13
N ALA A 10 -40.50 42.04 -63.13
CA ALA A 10 -39.62 41.56 -62.06
C ALA A 10 -39.07 40.16 -62.37
N LEU A 11 -37.74 40.03 -62.43
CA LEU A 11 -37.02 38.76 -62.45
C LEU A 11 -37.13 38.07 -61.08
N VAL A 12 -37.53 36.79 -61.09
CA VAL A 12 -37.50 35.91 -59.91
C VAL A 12 -36.13 35.23 -59.85
N ALA A 13 -35.34 35.53 -58.81
CA ALA A 13 -34.11 34.82 -58.49
C ALA A 13 -34.43 33.65 -57.53
N MET A 14 -34.11 32.42 -57.96
CA MET A 14 -34.22 31.22 -57.11
C MET A 14 -32.97 31.09 -56.23
N VAL A 15 -33.15 31.22 -54.91
CA VAL A 15 -32.11 30.97 -53.90
C VAL A 15 -32.06 29.46 -53.62
N HIS A 16 -30.93 28.82 -53.93
CA HIS A 16 -30.65 27.45 -53.52
C HIS A 16 -30.18 27.44 -52.06
N ALA A 17 -30.91 26.77 -51.17
CA ALA A 17 -30.51 26.55 -49.79
C ALA A 17 -29.45 25.45 -49.70
N ALA A 18 -28.31 25.76 -49.07
CA ALA A 18 -27.25 24.80 -48.78
C ALA A 18 -27.67 23.84 -47.64
N PRO A 19 -27.20 22.58 -47.63
CA PRO A 19 -27.55 21.61 -46.61
C PRO A 19 -26.91 21.95 -45.25
N VAL A 20 -27.71 21.87 -44.19
CA VAL A 20 -27.30 22.08 -42.79
C VAL A 20 -26.53 20.85 -42.29
N ALA A 21 -25.34 21.06 -41.74
CA ALA A 21 -24.52 20.01 -41.15
C ALA A 21 -25.16 19.44 -39.86
N PRO A 22 -25.00 18.13 -39.56
CA PRO A 22 -25.55 17.53 -38.35
C PRO A 22 -24.85 18.04 -37.09
N ALA A 23 -25.64 18.28 -36.04
CA ALA A 23 -25.13 18.73 -34.74
C ALA A 23 -24.22 17.67 -34.08
N PRO A 24 -23.17 18.07 -33.34
CA PRO A 24 -22.28 17.13 -32.67
C PRO A 24 -23.03 16.30 -31.64
N ALA A 25 -22.77 14.99 -31.63
CA ALA A 25 -23.36 14.06 -30.68
C ALA A 25 -23.05 14.46 -29.24
N GLN A 26 -24.09 14.66 -28.42
CA GLN A 26 -23.94 14.93 -27.00
C GLN A 26 -23.37 13.69 -26.31
N VAL A 27 -22.15 13.80 -25.78
CA VAL A 27 -21.53 12.78 -24.95
C VAL A 27 -22.34 12.67 -23.65
N ARG A 28 -23.03 11.54 -23.45
CA ARG A 28 -23.68 11.24 -22.17
C ARG A 28 -22.59 11.12 -21.09
N PRO A 29 -22.75 11.78 -19.91
CA PRO A 29 -21.83 11.55 -18.81
C PRO A 29 -21.87 10.08 -18.40
N ALA A 30 -20.69 9.51 -18.15
CA ALA A 30 -20.56 8.17 -17.63
C ALA A 30 -21.35 8.03 -16.31
N PRO A 31 -21.98 6.87 -16.05
CA PRO A 31 -22.64 6.63 -14.77
C PRO A 31 -21.64 6.82 -13.61
N PRO A 32 -22.09 7.32 -12.45
CA PRO A 32 -21.22 7.51 -11.31
C PRO A 32 -20.57 6.17 -10.93
N ALA A 33 -19.25 6.21 -10.68
CA ALA A 33 -18.49 5.08 -10.17
C ALA A 33 -19.18 4.52 -8.91
N GLY A 34 -19.18 3.19 -8.78
CA GLY A 34 -19.70 2.49 -7.59
C GLY A 34 -19.09 3.02 -6.27
N PRO A 35 -19.59 2.57 -5.11
CA PRO A 35 -19.16 3.09 -3.81
C PRO A 35 -17.63 3.13 -3.73
N VAL A 36 -17.08 4.31 -3.42
CA VAL A 36 -15.65 4.55 -3.31
C VAL A 36 -15.10 3.59 -2.25
N SER A 37 -14.38 2.54 -2.66
CA SER A 37 -13.69 1.63 -1.75
C SER A 37 -12.80 2.44 -0.82
N GLN A 38 -13.09 2.41 0.49
CA GLN A 38 -12.25 3.07 1.48
C GLN A 38 -11.05 2.17 1.82
N ARG A 39 -9.86 2.75 1.71
CA ARG A 39 -8.58 2.05 1.92
C ARG A 39 -8.39 1.60 3.36
N LEU A 40 -8.56 2.51 4.31
CA LEU A 40 -8.50 2.21 5.73
C LEU A 40 -9.72 1.39 6.12
N ILE A 41 -9.49 0.24 6.75
CA ILE A 41 -10.58 -0.58 7.29
C ILE A 41 -10.68 -0.23 8.78
N PRO A 42 -11.78 0.39 9.23
CA PRO A 42 -11.95 0.76 10.62
C PRO A 42 -12.17 -0.51 11.45
N LEU A 43 -11.16 -0.88 12.24
CA LEU A 43 -11.21 -1.98 13.19
C LEU A 43 -10.98 -1.38 14.57
N GLN A 44 -11.78 -1.80 15.56
CA GLN A 44 -11.73 -1.26 16.92
C GLN A 44 -10.38 -1.53 17.59
N GLY A 45 -9.88 -2.75 17.45
CA GLY A 45 -8.58 -3.18 17.98
C GLY A 45 -7.49 -3.31 16.93
N GLY A 46 -7.75 -2.90 15.69
CA GLY A 46 -6.81 -3.05 14.58
C GLY A 46 -5.78 -1.93 14.55
N ARG A 47 -4.57 -2.27 14.12
CA ARG A 47 -3.48 -1.31 13.93
C ARG A 47 -3.22 -1.14 12.45
N ASN A 48 -3.38 0.07 11.93
CA ASN A 48 -2.93 0.42 10.58
C ASN A 48 -3.46 -0.53 9.46
N PHE A 49 -4.65 -1.14 9.66
CA PHE A 49 -5.19 -2.17 8.77
C PHE A 49 -5.83 -1.53 7.54
N ARG A 50 -5.33 -1.86 6.34
CA ARG A 50 -5.81 -1.26 5.10
C ARG A 50 -5.64 -2.16 3.89
N ASP A 51 -6.47 -1.91 2.89
CA ASP A 51 -6.42 -2.52 1.56
C ASP A 51 -5.34 -1.85 0.68
N LEU A 52 -4.66 -2.61 -0.17
CA LEU A 52 -3.68 -2.11 -1.14
C LEU A 52 -4.26 -1.91 -2.55
N GLY A 53 -5.54 -2.22 -2.75
CA GLY A 53 -6.27 -1.96 -3.99
C GLY A 53 -6.30 -0.49 -4.39
N GLY A 54 -6.65 -0.21 -5.63
CA GLY A 54 -6.85 1.15 -6.13
C GLY A 54 -5.60 1.89 -6.59
N TYR A 55 -4.39 1.37 -6.35
CA TYR A 55 -3.17 2.01 -6.86
C TYR A 55 -3.02 1.75 -8.36
N ARG A 56 -2.79 2.82 -9.15
CA ARG A 56 -2.55 2.71 -10.59
C ARG A 56 -1.13 2.28 -10.87
N THR A 57 -0.96 1.46 -11.89
CA THR A 57 0.33 1.00 -12.43
C THR A 57 0.79 1.88 -13.58
N ALA A 58 2.06 1.75 -13.99
CA ALA A 58 2.61 2.54 -15.09
C ALA A 58 1.91 2.23 -16.43
N ASP A 59 1.39 1.02 -16.62
CA ASP A 59 0.61 0.61 -17.80
C ASP A 59 -0.90 0.96 -17.73
N GLY A 60 -1.32 1.68 -16.69
CA GLY A 60 -2.68 2.22 -16.56
C GLY A 60 -3.70 1.30 -15.89
N ARG A 61 -3.34 0.04 -15.60
CA ARG A 61 -4.14 -0.87 -14.77
C ARG A 61 -4.17 -0.42 -13.31
N GLN A 62 -4.96 -1.11 -12.49
CA GLN A 62 -5.12 -0.80 -11.08
C GLN A 62 -4.98 -2.05 -10.22
N VAL A 63 -4.34 -1.94 -9.05
CA VAL A 63 -4.35 -3.02 -8.06
C VAL A 63 -5.79 -3.32 -7.66
N ARG A 64 -6.20 -4.58 -7.76
CA ARG A 64 -7.56 -5.03 -7.44
C ARG A 64 -7.86 -4.82 -5.97
N TRP A 65 -9.03 -4.22 -5.68
CA TRP A 65 -9.55 -4.12 -4.32
C TRP A 65 -9.92 -5.49 -3.75
N GLY A 66 -9.86 -5.63 -2.44
CA GLY A 66 -10.38 -6.83 -1.78
C GLY A 66 -9.39 -7.98 -1.64
N LEU A 67 -8.17 -7.87 -2.20
CA LEU A 67 -7.26 -9.02 -2.29
C LEU A 67 -6.00 -8.91 -1.43
N LEU A 68 -5.48 -7.71 -1.24
CA LEU A 68 -4.16 -7.49 -0.64
C LEU A 68 -4.30 -6.51 0.53
N TYR A 69 -3.96 -6.96 1.73
CA TYR A 69 -4.11 -6.18 2.96
C TYR A 69 -2.79 -6.07 3.70
N ARG A 70 -2.57 -4.91 4.32
CA ARG A 70 -1.46 -4.69 5.25
C ARG A 70 -1.97 -4.21 6.59
N SER A 71 -1.28 -4.58 7.66
CA SER A 71 -1.68 -4.22 9.02
C SER A 71 -0.50 -4.26 10.01
N GLY A 72 -0.73 -3.75 11.22
CA GLY A 72 0.03 -4.10 12.40
C GLY A 72 -0.57 -5.31 13.11
N SER A 73 -0.19 -5.50 14.37
CA SER A 73 -0.61 -6.62 15.20
C SER A 73 -2.14 -6.70 15.26
N MET A 74 -2.66 -7.91 15.11
CA MET A 74 -4.10 -8.22 15.19
C MET A 74 -4.50 -8.76 16.57
N HIS A 75 -3.62 -8.67 17.58
CA HIS A 75 -3.90 -9.17 18.92
C HIS A 75 -5.09 -8.47 19.59
N GLY A 76 -5.25 -7.17 19.32
CA GLY A 76 -6.32 -6.37 19.92
C GLY A 76 -7.69 -6.54 19.26
N LEU A 77 -7.79 -7.27 18.14
CA LEU A 77 -9.03 -7.36 17.37
C LEU A 77 -10.20 -7.88 18.24
N THR A 78 -11.33 -7.18 18.16
CA THR A 78 -12.56 -7.59 18.85
C THR A 78 -13.28 -8.69 18.07
N ALA A 79 -14.32 -9.28 18.66
CA ALA A 79 -15.18 -10.22 17.95
C ALA A 79 -15.83 -9.61 16.69
N ALA A 80 -16.15 -8.31 16.74
CA ALA A 80 -16.68 -7.57 15.59
C ALA A 80 -15.61 -7.39 14.50
N ASP A 81 -14.37 -7.12 14.89
CA ASP A 81 -13.25 -7.01 13.96
C ASP A 81 -12.94 -8.35 13.27
N PHE A 82 -12.94 -9.47 14.00
CA PHE A 82 -12.80 -10.79 13.37
C PHE A 82 -13.96 -11.13 12.44
N ALA A 83 -15.18 -10.69 12.77
CA ALA A 83 -16.32 -10.79 11.85
C ALA A 83 -16.11 -9.94 10.59
N GLU A 84 -15.54 -8.74 10.71
CA GLU A 84 -15.15 -7.89 9.56
C GLU A 84 -14.14 -8.59 8.65
N LEU A 85 -13.05 -9.13 9.22
CA LEU A 85 -12.03 -9.87 8.46
C LEU A 85 -12.64 -11.08 7.74
N ARG A 86 -13.56 -11.79 8.39
CA ARG A 86 -14.28 -12.92 7.79
C ARG A 86 -15.25 -12.48 6.69
N ARG A 87 -15.96 -11.36 6.83
CA ARG A 87 -16.80 -10.81 5.75
C ARG A 87 -15.98 -10.39 4.53
N ARG A 88 -14.76 -9.92 4.75
CA ARG A 88 -13.78 -9.64 3.69
C ARG A 88 -13.15 -10.89 3.10
N GLY A 89 -13.38 -12.04 3.73
CA GLY A 89 -12.85 -13.32 3.30
C GLY A 89 -11.33 -13.41 3.46
N ILE A 90 -10.72 -12.77 4.47
CA ILE A 90 -9.28 -12.94 4.73
C ILE A 90 -8.99 -14.44 4.93
N ARG A 91 -8.24 -15.02 3.98
CA ARG A 91 -7.92 -16.46 3.94
C ARG A 91 -6.52 -16.76 4.46
N THR A 92 -5.59 -15.82 4.28
CA THR A 92 -4.17 -16.02 4.62
C THR A 92 -3.64 -14.81 5.38
N VAL A 93 -2.82 -15.07 6.40
CA VAL A 93 -2.12 -14.05 7.19
C VAL A 93 -0.63 -14.38 7.22
N CYS A 94 0.21 -13.48 6.72
CA CYS A 94 1.66 -13.54 6.89
C CYS A 94 2.08 -12.68 8.09
N ASP A 95 2.37 -13.31 9.23
CA ASP A 95 2.77 -12.64 10.46
C ASP A 95 4.30 -12.51 10.54
N LEU A 96 4.80 -11.31 10.26
CA LEU A 96 6.21 -10.92 10.25
C LEU A 96 6.70 -10.47 11.65
N ARG A 97 5.94 -10.70 12.71
CA ARG A 97 6.39 -10.48 14.09
C ARG A 97 7.38 -11.56 14.49
N ASP A 98 8.32 -11.25 15.35
CA ASP A 98 9.26 -12.24 15.90
C ASP A 98 8.60 -13.10 16.98
N SER A 99 9.29 -14.13 17.48
CA SER A 99 8.72 -15.04 18.48
C SER A 99 8.34 -14.32 19.79
N ARG A 100 9.06 -13.26 20.18
CA ARG A 100 8.79 -12.50 21.41
C ARG A 100 7.54 -11.65 21.25
N GLU A 101 7.44 -10.94 20.13
CA GLU A 101 6.28 -10.12 19.79
C GLU A 101 5.00 -10.97 19.71
N ARG A 102 5.06 -12.15 19.08
CA ARG A 102 3.90 -13.06 19.03
C ARG A 102 3.55 -13.66 20.39
N GLY A 103 4.56 -13.95 21.22
CA GLY A 103 4.34 -14.43 22.60
C GLY A 103 3.72 -13.37 23.51
N ALA A 104 4.12 -12.10 23.36
CA ALA A 104 3.59 -10.98 24.14
C ALA A 104 2.21 -10.51 23.66
N GLU A 105 1.92 -10.65 22.36
CA GLU A 105 0.63 -10.28 21.74
C GLU A 105 0.05 -11.46 20.92
N PRO A 106 -0.39 -12.55 21.56
CA PRO A 106 -0.90 -13.73 20.84
C PRO A 106 -2.26 -13.44 20.18
N VAL A 107 -2.45 -13.85 18.92
CA VAL A 107 -3.74 -13.65 18.23
C VAL A 107 -4.61 -14.89 18.40
N ALA A 108 -5.71 -14.77 19.13
CA ALA A 108 -6.69 -15.85 19.32
C ALA A 108 -7.73 -15.86 18.18
N TRP A 109 -7.37 -16.46 17.05
CA TRP A 109 -8.26 -16.52 15.88
C TRP A 109 -9.52 -17.36 16.18
N PRO A 110 -10.74 -16.80 15.98
CA PRO A 110 -11.96 -17.59 16.05
C PRO A 110 -12.09 -18.53 14.84
N ALA A 111 -12.78 -19.66 15.04
CA ALA A 111 -13.01 -20.62 13.95
C ALA A 111 -14.09 -20.12 12.96
N PRO A 112 -13.92 -20.37 11.63
CA PRO A 112 -12.70 -20.88 10.99
C PRO A 112 -11.61 -19.80 10.95
N ALA A 113 -10.39 -20.17 11.34
CA ALA A 113 -9.23 -19.29 11.31
C ALA A 113 -8.62 -19.24 9.89
N PRO A 114 -7.97 -18.12 9.49
CA PRO A 114 -7.17 -18.09 8.29
C PRO A 114 -5.93 -18.99 8.40
N ARG A 115 -5.31 -19.30 7.27
CA ARG A 115 -3.96 -19.88 7.24
C ARG A 115 -2.97 -18.82 7.73
N VAL A 116 -2.33 -19.07 8.88
CA VAL A 116 -1.33 -18.16 9.44
C VAL A 116 0.08 -18.69 9.16
N LEU A 117 0.91 -17.85 8.56
CA LEU A 117 2.31 -18.13 8.26
C LEU A 117 3.20 -17.25 9.15
N SER A 118 4.02 -17.89 9.96
CA SER A 118 4.94 -17.23 10.89
C SER A 118 6.20 -18.06 11.06
N ASP A 119 7.34 -17.42 11.28
CA ASP A 119 8.61 -18.10 11.58
C ASP A 119 9.05 -17.87 13.02
N ASP A 120 9.67 -18.87 13.63
CA ASP A 120 10.40 -18.66 14.86
C ASP A 120 11.78 -18.04 14.59
N TYR A 121 11.95 -16.81 15.04
CA TYR A 121 13.19 -16.04 14.92
C TYR A 121 13.23 -14.92 15.97
N ALA A 122 14.41 -14.36 16.18
CA ALA A 122 14.61 -13.17 17.00
C ALA A 122 14.88 -11.97 16.08
N LEU A 123 14.10 -10.90 16.24
CA LEU A 123 14.35 -9.65 15.52
C LEU A 123 15.62 -8.98 16.04
N ASP A 124 16.60 -8.83 15.16
CA ASP A 124 17.78 -8.02 15.43
C ASP A 124 17.48 -6.54 15.18
N MET A 125 17.54 -5.76 16.26
CA MET A 125 17.26 -4.32 16.30
C MET A 125 18.50 -3.50 16.66
N SER A 126 19.70 -4.10 16.73
CA SER A 126 20.90 -3.43 17.24
C SER A 126 21.19 -2.11 16.53
N ASP A 127 20.97 -2.10 15.22
CA ASP A 127 21.32 -0.98 14.34
C ASP A 127 20.15 0.00 14.13
N TRP A 128 19.02 -0.21 14.80
CA TRP A 128 17.85 0.67 14.73
C TRP A 128 17.93 1.81 15.74
N LEU A 129 18.92 1.77 16.63
CA LEU A 129 19.12 2.70 17.72
C LEU A 129 20.39 3.51 17.46
N PRO A 130 20.43 4.80 17.86
CA PRO A 130 21.67 5.56 17.83
C PRO A 130 22.74 4.94 18.72
N ALA A 131 24.00 5.12 18.34
CA ALA A 131 25.13 4.74 19.19
C ALA A 131 25.19 5.61 20.46
N GLY A 132 25.78 5.06 21.53
CA GLY A 132 26.00 5.78 22.79
C GLY A 132 24.78 5.82 23.72
N PRO A 133 24.86 6.55 24.85
CA PRO A 133 23.84 6.52 25.89
C PRO A 133 22.53 7.20 25.45
N MET A 134 21.40 6.56 25.76
CA MET A 134 20.04 6.97 25.37
C MET A 134 19.69 8.43 25.71
N ARG A 135 20.19 8.95 26.84
CA ARG A 135 19.97 10.35 27.25
C ARG A 135 20.58 11.37 26.30
N GLY A 136 21.60 11.00 25.54
CA GLY A 136 22.28 11.87 24.57
C GLY A 136 21.74 11.74 23.15
N TRP A 137 20.76 10.87 22.90
CA TRP A 137 20.23 10.68 21.55
C TRP A 137 19.47 11.90 21.06
N THR A 138 19.71 12.25 19.80
CA THR A 138 18.98 13.31 19.10
C THR A 138 17.98 12.71 18.12
N ALA A 139 16.95 13.49 17.76
CA ALA A 139 15.98 13.07 16.75
C ALA A 139 16.66 12.71 15.42
N GLU A 140 17.69 13.46 15.03
CA GLU A 140 18.40 13.22 13.77
C GLU A 140 19.28 11.98 13.83
N ALA A 141 19.96 11.71 14.95
CA ALA A 141 20.70 10.46 15.13
C ALA A 141 19.75 9.24 15.07
N ALA A 142 18.55 9.35 15.63
CA ALA A 142 17.52 8.30 15.56
C ALA A 142 17.01 8.09 14.13
N ARG A 143 16.75 9.16 13.37
CA ARG A 143 16.41 9.05 11.94
C ARG A 143 17.53 8.43 11.14
N ALA A 144 18.77 8.81 11.38
CA ALA A 144 19.92 8.26 10.68
C ALA A 144 20.05 6.74 10.94
N ALA A 145 19.92 6.30 12.20
CA ALA A 145 19.92 4.88 12.56
C ALA A 145 18.77 4.12 11.88
N MET A 146 17.53 4.62 11.98
CA MET A 146 16.37 4.03 11.30
C MET A 146 16.53 3.98 9.78
N THR A 147 17.07 5.03 9.16
CA THR A 147 17.34 5.06 7.71
C THR A 147 18.35 3.97 7.32
N ALA A 148 19.42 3.82 8.12
CA ALA A 148 20.46 2.83 7.87
C ALA A 148 20.00 1.38 8.12
N SER A 149 18.99 1.16 8.97
CA SER A 149 18.48 -0.18 9.27
C SER A 149 17.51 -0.72 8.20
N TYR A 150 16.77 0.15 7.51
CA TYR A 150 15.75 -0.26 6.52
C TYR A 150 16.27 -1.16 5.39
N PRO A 151 17.45 -0.90 4.78
CA PRO A 151 18.06 -1.83 3.82
C PRO A 151 18.20 -3.27 4.35
N ARG A 152 18.54 -3.43 5.64
CA ARG A 152 18.79 -4.75 6.24
C ARG A 152 17.53 -5.59 6.39
N LEU A 153 16.36 -4.95 6.43
CA LEU A 153 15.07 -5.66 6.43
C LEU A 153 14.91 -6.54 5.19
N LEU A 154 15.47 -6.14 4.04
CA LEU A 154 15.39 -6.91 2.80
C LEU A 154 16.07 -8.28 2.93
N ASP A 155 17.19 -8.35 3.65
CA ASP A 155 17.94 -9.58 3.87
C ASP A 155 17.38 -10.37 5.05
N GLN A 156 17.14 -9.70 6.18
CA GLN A 156 16.64 -10.35 7.40
C GLN A 156 15.26 -10.99 7.19
N PHE A 157 14.40 -10.39 6.36
CA PHE A 157 13.05 -10.89 6.08
C PHE A 157 12.92 -11.58 4.72
N ARG A 158 14.05 -11.88 4.05
CA ARG A 158 14.05 -12.46 2.70
C ARG A 158 13.18 -13.72 2.63
N GLY A 159 13.31 -14.63 3.59
CA GLY A 159 12.53 -15.87 3.63
C GLY A 159 11.02 -15.63 3.77
N GLN A 160 10.65 -14.72 4.67
CA GLN A 160 9.27 -14.34 4.93
C GLN A 160 8.63 -13.66 3.70
N TYR A 161 9.35 -12.76 3.05
CA TYR A 161 8.88 -12.10 1.83
C TYR A 161 8.73 -13.07 0.67
N ARG A 162 9.68 -14.00 0.49
CA ARG A 162 9.57 -15.08 -0.50
C ARG A 162 8.33 -15.95 -0.28
N ARG A 163 8.06 -16.34 0.96
CA ARG A 163 6.85 -17.11 1.29
C ARG A 163 5.58 -16.30 1.03
N MET A 164 5.56 -15.01 1.35
CA MET A 164 4.43 -14.14 1.02
C MET A 164 4.17 -14.12 -0.50
N PHE A 165 5.20 -13.96 -1.33
CA PHE A 165 5.04 -14.02 -2.78
C PHE A 165 4.60 -15.40 -3.28
N ALA A 166 5.06 -16.49 -2.67
CA ALA A 166 4.63 -17.84 -3.02
C ALA A 166 3.12 -18.05 -2.80
N GLU A 167 2.57 -17.56 -1.68
CA GLU A 167 1.13 -17.62 -1.39
C GLU A 167 0.32 -16.75 -2.37
N LEU A 168 0.88 -15.61 -2.79
CA LEU A 168 0.30 -14.78 -3.85
C LEU A 168 0.30 -15.50 -5.20
N LEU A 169 1.37 -16.18 -5.59
CA LEU A 169 1.42 -16.93 -6.86
C LEU A 169 0.46 -18.14 -6.86
N ALA A 170 0.24 -18.74 -5.68
CA ALA A 170 -0.73 -19.81 -5.45
C ALA A 170 -2.20 -19.32 -5.42
N GLY A 171 -2.44 -18.00 -5.37
CA GLY A 171 -3.79 -17.43 -5.33
C GLY A 171 -4.47 -17.51 -3.97
N HIS A 172 -3.70 -17.69 -2.88
CA HIS A 172 -4.20 -17.76 -1.51
C HIS A 172 -4.48 -16.36 -0.92
N VAL A 173 -5.19 -15.52 -1.68
CA VAL A 173 -5.77 -14.23 -1.25
C VAL A 173 -7.23 -14.41 -0.83
N PRO A 174 -7.97 -13.44 -0.27
CA PRO A 174 -7.52 -12.21 0.34
C PRO A 174 -6.44 -12.47 1.41
N LEU A 175 -5.27 -11.87 1.22
CA LEU A 175 -4.08 -12.09 2.04
C LEU A 175 -3.78 -10.81 2.82
N ALA A 176 -3.62 -10.94 4.13
CA ALA A 176 -3.10 -9.88 4.98
C ALA A 176 -1.65 -10.18 5.39
N PHE A 177 -0.80 -9.17 5.49
CA PHE A 177 0.51 -9.31 6.11
C PHE A 177 0.72 -8.24 7.17
N ASN A 178 1.38 -8.63 8.27
CA ASN A 178 1.49 -7.78 9.45
C ASN A 178 2.85 -7.86 10.13
N CYS A 179 3.14 -6.84 10.94
CA CYS A 179 4.19 -6.85 11.95
C CYS A 179 3.60 -6.29 13.25
N SER A 180 4.38 -5.69 14.15
CA SER A 180 3.81 -5.07 15.36
C SER A 180 3.01 -3.80 15.07
N ALA A 181 3.62 -2.80 14.42
CA ALA A 181 2.96 -1.52 14.10
C ALA A 181 2.32 -1.48 12.70
N GLY A 182 2.72 -2.40 11.83
CA GLY A 182 2.35 -2.36 10.41
C GLY A 182 3.11 -1.31 9.60
N LYS A 183 4.26 -0.86 10.12
CA LYS A 183 5.09 0.21 9.53
C LYS A 183 6.32 -0.31 8.81
N ASP A 184 7.30 -0.86 9.53
CA ASP A 184 8.64 -1.11 8.99
C ASP A 184 8.67 -2.38 8.12
N ARG A 185 8.64 -3.57 8.75
CA ARG A 185 8.63 -4.88 8.06
C ARG A 185 7.46 -5.03 7.09
N THR A 186 6.27 -4.61 7.51
CA THR A 186 5.07 -4.54 6.68
C THR A 186 5.20 -3.50 5.57
N GLY A 187 5.85 -2.36 5.81
CA GLY A 187 6.03 -1.33 4.80
C GLY A 187 6.98 -1.74 3.71
N VAL A 188 8.08 -2.40 4.07
CA VAL A 188 8.99 -3.00 3.10
C VAL A 188 8.26 -4.10 2.31
N ALA A 189 7.51 -4.98 2.96
CA ALA A 189 6.70 -6.00 2.27
C ALA A 189 5.71 -5.39 1.26
N ALA A 190 4.97 -4.35 1.66
CA ALA A 190 4.05 -3.64 0.78
C ALA A 190 4.79 -2.94 -0.38
N ALA A 191 5.94 -2.34 -0.11
CA ALA A 191 6.72 -1.67 -1.14
C ALA A 191 7.28 -2.64 -2.18
N LEU A 192 7.76 -3.81 -1.75
CA LEU A 192 8.19 -4.89 -2.65
C LEU A 192 7.02 -5.39 -3.51
N LEU A 193 5.86 -5.63 -2.90
CA LEU A 193 4.66 -6.10 -3.59
C LEU A 193 4.18 -5.08 -4.63
N LEU A 194 4.01 -3.82 -4.25
CA LEU A 194 3.57 -2.77 -5.16
C LEU A 194 4.59 -2.53 -6.29
N THR A 195 5.88 -2.66 -6.01
CA THR A 195 6.95 -2.59 -7.03
C THR A 195 6.85 -3.76 -8.01
N ALA A 196 6.63 -5.00 -7.55
CA ALA A 196 6.42 -6.16 -8.41
C ALA A 196 5.18 -6.00 -9.32
N LEU A 197 4.15 -5.32 -8.80
CA LEU A 197 2.93 -4.96 -9.53
C LEU A 197 3.08 -3.73 -10.45
N ASP A 198 4.28 -3.15 -10.58
CA ASP A 198 4.55 -1.99 -11.44
C ASP A 198 3.82 -0.70 -11.04
N VAL A 199 3.57 -0.53 -9.73
CA VAL A 199 3.03 0.71 -9.17
C VAL A 199 4.14 1.77 -9.10
N PRO A 200 3.91 3.03 -9.55
CA PRO A 200 4.91 4.08 -9.55
C PRO A 200 5.51 4.34 -8.16
N ARG A 201 6.82 4.59 -8.13
CA ARG A 201 7.62 4.80 -6.91
C ARG A 201 6.97 5.77 -5.91
N GLU A 202 6.51 6.92 -6.40
CA GLU A 202 5.89 7.94 -5.56
C GLU A 202 4.61 7.45 -4.88
N THR A 203 3.81 6.62 -5.57
CA THR A 203 2.61 5.99 -5.02
C THR A 203 2.96 4.97 -3.94
N VAL A 204 4.04 4.19 -4.14
CA VAL A 204 4.55 3.25 -3.15
C VAL A 204 4.98 3.96 -1.87
N ILE A 205 5.74 5.05 -2.00
CA ILE A 205 6.17 5.88 -0.88
C ILE A 205 4.94 6.51 -0.19
N ALA A 206 3.96 6.98 -0.97
CA ALA A 206 2.73 7.55 -0.42
C ALA A 206 1.94 6.53 0.41
N ASP A 207 1.80 5.26 -0.03
CA ASP A 207 1.16 4.21 0.80
C ASP A 207 1.90 3.99 2.13
N TYR A 208 3.23 3.96 2.08
CA TYR A 208 4.04 3.80 3.29
C TYR A 208 3.78 4.95 4.28
N LEU A 209 3.75 6.20 3.78
CA LEU A 209 3.52 7.41 4.57
C LEU A 209 2.09 7.50 5.14
N LEU A 210 1.10 6.81 4.56
CA LEU A 210 -0.25 6.72 5.14
C LEU A 210 -0.24 6.14 6.56
N THR A 211 0.81 5.41 6.94
CA THR A 211 1.00 4.94 8.32
C THR A 211 0.95 6.08 9.34
N ASN A 212 1.48 7.27 9.03
CA ASN A 212 1.41 8.42 9.94
C ASN A 212 -0.02 8.95 10.16
N ARG A 213 -0.94 8.61 9.26
CA ARG A 213 -2.36 8.99 9.36
C ARG A 213 -3.19 7.91 10.05
N TYR A 214 -2.83 6.65 9.87
CA TYR A 214 -3.67 5.50 10.25
C TYR A 214 -3.19 4.76 11.50
N LEU A 215 -1.94 4.97 11.92
CA LEU A 215 -1.41 4.42 13.15
C LEU A 215 -1.57 5.45 14.26
N ASP A 216 -2.44 5.13 15.22
CA ASP A 216 -2.63 5.94 16.41
C ASP A 216 -1.43 5.82 17.38
N ALA A 217 -1.02 6.96 17.95
CA ALA A 217 0.15 7.04 18.82
C ALA A 217 -0.07 6.31 20.15
N ALA A 218 -1.28 6.35 20.71
CA ALA A 218 -1.59 5.65 21.96
C ALA A 218 -1.54 4.13 21.78
N THR A 219 -2.07 3.64 20.67
CA THR A 219 -2.01 2.24 20.26
C THR A 219 -0.58 1.73 20.14
N LEU A 220 0.31 2.57 19.58
CA LEU A 220 1.72 2.22 19.44
C LEU A 220 2.45 2.26 20.79
N ALA A 221 2.14 3.23 21.66
CA ALA A 221 2.70 3.34 23.01
C ALA A 221 2.31 2.16 23.91
N ALA A 222 1.19 1.49 23.66
CA ALA A 222 0.73 0.33 24.41
C ALA A 222 1.35 -1.02 23.97
N ALA A 223 2.05 -1.07 22.84
CA ALA A 223 2.62 -2.32 22.32
C ALA A 223 3.88 -2.75 23.12
N PRO A 224 4.16 -4.05 23.34
CA PRO A 224 5.35 -4.49 24.08
C PRO A 224 6.69 -3.99 23.50
N ALA A 225 6.73 -3.76 22.19
CA ALA A 225 7.88 -3.16 21.50
C ALA A 225 8.16 -1.71 21.93
N SER A 226 7.25 -1.07 22.68
CA SER A 226 7.39 0.28 23.23
C SER A 226 8.12 0.35 24.56
N ALA A 227 8.57 -0.78 25.11
CA ALA A 227 9.28 -0.80 26.38
C ALA A 227 10.49 0.17 26.35
N GLY A 228 10.52 1.08 27.32
CA GLY A 228 11.56 2.12 27.42
C GLY A 228 11.32 3.39 26.61
N TRP A 229 10.27 3.46 25.77
CA TRP A 229 9.97 4.65 24.97
C TRP A 229 9.63 5.88 25.81
N SER A 230 9.04 5.68 26.99
CA SER A 230 8.75 6.77 27.94
C SER A 230 10.01 7.47 28.46
N GLN A 231 11.19 6.86 28.27
CA GLN A 231 12.49 7.40 28.66
C GLN A 231 13.21 8.11 27.49
N LEU A 232 12.65 8.07 26.28
CA LEU A 232 13.23 8.70 25.11
C LEU A 232 12.87 10.20 25.06
N PRO A 233 13.79 11.06 24.58
CA PRO A 233 13.43 12.42 24.24
C PRO A 233 12.29 12.45 23.22
N PRO A 234 11.31 13.38 23.30
CA PRO A 234 10.13 13.37 22.42
C PRO A 234 10.47 13.35 20.94
N GLY A 235 11.49 14.10 20.51
CA GLY A 235 11.93 14.11 19.11
C GLY A 235 12.52 12.77 18.64
N VAL A 236 13.17 12.03 19.54
CA VAL A 236 13.71 10.68 19.28
C VAL A 236 12.55 9.69 19.15
N LEU A 237 11.58 9.75 20.05
CA LEU A 237 10.39 8.92 19.99
C LEU A 237 9.63 9.14 18.68
N THR A 238 9.40 10.39 18.28
CA THR A 238 8.77 10.71 16.99
C THR A 238 9.56 10.16 15.81
N ALA A 239 10.90 10.30 15.82
CA ALA A 239 11.76 9.74 14.78
C ALA A 239 11.64 8.21 14.66
N MET A 240 11.58 7.50 15.79
CA MET A 240 11.46 6.03 15.80
C MET A 240 10.08 5.54 15.42
N THR A 241 9.02 6.27 15.79
CA THR A 241 7.63 5.83 15.63
C THR A 241 7.00 6.25 14.30
N ALA A 242 7.32 7.44 13.78
CA ALA A 242 6.80 7.92 12.51
C ALA A 242 7.32 7.11 11.31
N ALA A 243 6.51 7.03 10.27
CA ALA A 243 6.93 6.64 8.94
C ALA A 243 7.62 7.83 8.27
N ASP A 244 8.95 7.81 8.20
CA ASP A 244 9.74 8.83 7.51
C ASP A 244 10.08 8.35 6.09
N ARG A 245 9.90 9.23 5.11
CA ARG A 245 10.18 8.98 3.70
C ARG A 245 11.58 8.42 3.47
N ARG A 246 12.58 8.96 4.19
CA ARG A 246 13.98 8.55 4.08
C ARG A 246 14.16 7.05 4.33
N TYR A 247 13.35 6.48 5.22
CA TYR A 247 13.49 5.09 5.62
C TYR A 247 13.13 4.16 4.46
N ILE A 248 11.94 4.36 3.88
CA ILE A 248 11.49 3.50 2.77
C ILE A 248 12.31 3.74 1.51
N GLU A 249 12.74 4.98 1.26
CA GLU A 249 13.65 5.31 0.15
C GLU A 249 15.01 4.61 0.30
N ALA A 250 15.54 4.49 1.52
CA ALA A 250 16.80 3.76 1.74
C ALA A 250 16.69 2.28 1.35
N ALA A 251 15.58 1.61 1.71
CA ALA A 251 15.32 0.24 1.27
C ALA A 251 15.13 0.15 -0.25
N LEU A 252 14.32 1.03 -0.85
CA LEU A 252 14.05 1.02 -2.28
C LEU A 252 15.29 1.36 -3.13
N ALA A 253 16.22 2.16 -2.60
CA ALA A 253 17.48 2.44 -3.26
C ALA A 253 18.40 1.20 -3.37
N VAL A 254 18.20 0.16 -2.54
CA VAL A 254 18.89 -1.13 -2.72
C VAL A 254 18.42 -1.80 -4.01
N LEU A 255 17.11 -1.80 -4.26
CA LEU A 255 16.53 -2.35 -5.50
C LEU A 255 17.04 -1.57 -6.72
N ASP A 256 17.05 -0.24 -6.65
CA ASP A 256 17.45 0.61 -7.78
C ASP A 256 18.93 0.43 -8.16
N ARG A 257 19.81 0.24 -7.17
CA ARG A 257 21.25 0.05 -7.39
C ARG A 257 21.62 -1.37 -7.80
N HIS A 258 20.69 -2.32 -7.73
CA HIS A 258 20.94 -3.69 -8.16
C HIS A 258 21.17 -3.74 -9.68
N PRO A 259 22.10 -4.58 -10.19
CA PRO A 259 22.16 -4.86 -11.62
C PRO A 259 20.80 -5.33 -12.17
N GLY A 260 20.29 -4.65 -13.20
CA GLY A 260 18.92 -4.91 -13.69
C GLY A 260 17.80 -4.22 -12.90
N GLY A 261 18.15 -3.30 -11.99
CA GLY A 261 17.23 -2.51 -11.18
C GLY A 261 16.33 -3.36 -10.29
N ALA A 262 15.14 -2.83 -9.97
CA ALA A 262 14.18 -3.50 -9.10
C ALA A 262 13.76 -4.89 -9.60
N THR A 263 13.58 -5.06 -10.92
CA THR A 263 13.27 -6.36 -11.52
C THR A 263 14.41 -7.36 -11.30
N GLY A 264 15.66 -6.96 -11.57
CA GLY A 264 16.83 -7.79 -11.30
C GLY A 264 16.93 -8.20 -9.83
N TRP A 265 16.66 -7.27 -8.91
CA TRP A 265 16.64 -7.56 -7.48
C TRP A 265 15.53 -8.55 -7.10
N LEU A 266 14.31 -8.38 -7.62
CA LEU A 266 13.20 -9.31 -7.38
C LEU A 266 13.50 -10.71 -7.93
N HIS A 267 14.20 -10.81 -9.07
CA HIS A 267 14.64 -12.10 -9.61
C HIS A 267 15.63 -12.78 -8.68
N GLU A 268 16.70 -12.07 -8.28
CA GLU A 268 17.78 -12.66 -7.49
C GLU A 268 17.36 -12.92 -6.04
N ALA A 269 16.82 -11.91 -5.35
CA ALA A 269 16.53 -11.99 -3.92
C ALA A 269 15.21 -12.73 -3.65
N MET A 270 14.15 -12.43 -4.42
CA MET A 270 12.82 -13.03 -4.21
C MET A 270 12.61 -14.31 -5.03
N GLY A 271 13.48 -14.60 -6.01
CA GLY A 271 13.34 -15.80 -6.85
C GLY A 271 12.13 -15.74 -7.77
N LEU A 272 11.67 -14.53 -8.13
CA LEU A 272 10.53 -14.33 -9.01
C LEU A 272 11.04 -14.29 -10.45
N SER A 273 10.58 -15.20 -11.30
CA SER A 273 10.85 -15.13 -12.73
C SER A 273 9.99 -14.04 -13.41
N ASP A 274 10.31 -13.68 -14.66
CA ASP A 274 9.44 -12.82 -15.48
C ASP A 274 8.01 -13.40 -15.60
N ALA A 275 7.90 -14.72 -15.67
CA ALA A 275 6.62 -15.41 -15.70
C ALA A 275 5.85 -15.25 -14.38
N ASP A 276 6.53 -15.28 -13.23
CA ASP A 276 5.93 -15.04 -11.92
C ASP A 276 5.46 -13.59 -11.79
N LEU A 277 6.28 -12.61 -12.18
CA LEU A 277 5.91 -11.19 -12.17
C LEU A 277 4.70 -10.94 -13.09
N THR A 278 4.70 -11.53 -14.29
CA THR A 278 3.56 -11.49 -15.21
C THR A 278 2.32 -12.11 -14.58
N ARG A 279 2.45 -13.28 -13.93
CA ARG A 279 1.35 -13.96 -13.24
C ARG A 279 0.79 -13.13 -12.09
N LEU A 280 1.64 -12.52 -11.25
CA LEU A 280 1.20 -11.62 -10.18
C LEU A 280 0.38 -10.47 -10.74
N ARG A 281 0.84 -9.83 -11.82
CA ARG A 281 0.14 -8.74 -12.49
C ARG A 281 -1.20 -9.19 -13.09
N LEU A 282 -1.30 -10.40 -13.63
CA LEU A 282 -2.56 -10.96 -14.12
C LEU A 282 -3.55 -11.26 -13.00
N LEU A 283 -3.07 -11.73 -11.85
CA LEU A 283 -3.93 -12.06 -10.71
C LEU A 283 -4.45 -10.82 -9.98
N TYR A 284 -3.61 -9.79 -9.86
CA TYR A 284 -3.81 -8.70 -8.91
C TYR A 284 -4.01 -7.32 -9.52
N LEU A 285 -4.01 -7.20 -10.85
CA LEU A 285 -4.36 -5.95 -11.54
C LEU A 285 -5.66 -6.10 -12.35
N GLU A 286 -6.43 -5.03 -12.48
CA GLU A 286 -7.64 -4.89 -13.30
C GLU A 286 -7.62 -3.62 -14.17
#